data_AF-A0A661QTU0-F1
#
_entry.id   AF-A0A661QTU0-F1
#
_cell.length_a   1.000
_cell.length_b   1.000
_cell.length_c   1.000
_cell.angle_alpha   90.00
_cell.angle_beta   90.00
_cell.angle_gamma   90.00
#
_symmetry.space_group_name_H-M   'P 1'
#
loop_
_entity.id
_entity.type
_entity.pdbx_description
1 polymer ?
#
loop_
_entity_poly.entity_id
_entity_poly.type
_entity_poly.pdbx_seq_one_letter_code
_entity_poly.pdbx_strand_id
1 'polypeptide(L)'
;MPEFSINTDTCVQCHECEENCPVQGIDIGAEPPRIKDPCIYCWCCVTICPRLSVEADWRPLVAMAPTNYGRYKNELDKVAARGEFRWLMDPETIVFDDPLYKQR
;
A
#
# COMPACT_ATOMS: atom_id res chain seq x y z
N MET A 1 -7.81 -7.66 -4.19
CA MET A 1 -7.12 -6.65 -3.35
C MET A 1 -7.90 -6.57 -2.05
N PRO A 2 -7.28 -6.48 -0.87
CA PRO A 2 -8.03 -6.31 0.37
C PRO A 2 -8.81 -5.00 0.33
N GLU A 3 -10.00 -4.99 0.95
CA GLU A 3 -10.83 -3.80 1.08
C GLU A 3 -10.14 -2.77 1.99
N PHE A 4 -10.23 -1.50 1.62
CA PHE A 4 -9.68 -0.41 2.43
C PHE A 4 -10.72 0.04 3.46
N SER A 5 -10.27 0.25 4.70
CA SER A 5 -11.04 0.87 5.77
C SER A 5 -10.35 2.11 6.31
N ILE A 6 -11.08 2.91 7.07
CA ILE A 6 -10.55 4.09 7.75
C ILE A 6 -10.50 3.78 9.24
N ASN A 7 -9.31 3.87 9.82
CA ASN A 7 -9.08 3.76 11.25
C ASN A 7 -9.62 5.02 11.95
N THR A 8 -10.75 4.88 12.65
CA THR A 8 -11.45 5.98 13.31
C THR A 8 -10.68 6.58 14.48
N ASP A 9 -9.74 5.84 15.08
CA ASP A 9 -8.97 6.33 16.22
C ASP A 9 -7.88 7.33 15.81
N THR A 10 -7.41 7.24 14.56
CA THR A 10 -6.34 8.10 14.02
C THR A 10 -6.81 9.12 13.00
N CYS A 11 -7.98 8.88 12.39
CA CYS A 11 -8.56 9.78 11.40
C CYS A 11 -9.01 11.09 12.07
N VAL A 12 -8.51 12.21 11.56
CA VAL A 12 -8.88 13.56 12.05
C VAL A 12 -9.96 14.23 11.20
N GLN A 13 -10.63 13.45 10.34
CA GLN A 13 -11.69 13.92 9.42
C GLN A 13 -11.29 15.19 8.65
N CYS A 14 -10.09 15.21 8.06
CA CYS A 14 -9.59 16.34 7.27
C CYS A 14 -10.10 16.37 5.81
N HIS A 15 -10.84 15.34 5.37
CA HIS A 15 -11.43 15.20 4.03
C HIS A 15 -10.45 15.12 2.83
N GLU A 16 -9.14 15.27 3.01
CA GLU A 16 -8.12 15.19 1.95
C GLU A 16 -8.26 13.96 1.03
N CYS A 17 -8.48 12.77 1.60
CA CYS A 17 -8.64 11.55 0.79
C CYS A 17 -9.95 11.52 -0.01
N GLU A 18 -11.02 12.12 0.52
CA GLU A 18 -12.32 12.23 -0.14
C GLU A 18 -12.26 13.22 -1.30
N GLU A 19 -11.71 14.41 -1.08
CA GLU A 19 -11.56 15.46 -2.09
C GLU A 19 -10.68 15.02 -3.26
N ASN A 20 -9.65 14.21 -2.99
CA ASN A 20 -8.71 13.74 -4.00
C ASN A 20 -9.08 12.36 -4.58
N CYS A 21 -10.20 11.76 -4.20
CA CYS A 21 -10.61 10.47 -4.74
C CYS A 21 -11.05 10.63 -6.21
N PRO A 22 -10.34 10.02 -7.20
CA PRO A 22 -10.62 10.23 -8.62
C PRO A 22 -11.97 9.65 -9.07
N VAL A 23 -12.62 8.87 -8.22
CA VAL A 23 -13.87 8.16 -8.46
C VAL A 23 -14.92 8.48 -7.40
N GLN A 24 -14.64 9.45 -6.52
CA GLN A 24 -15.57 9.93 -5.48
C GLN A 24 -16.16 8.80 -4.61
N GLY A 25 -15.39 7.74 -4.37
CA GLY A 25 -15.82 6.54 -3.63
C GLY A 25 -15.59 6.62 -2.12
N ILE A 26 -15.32 7.79 -1.55
CA ILE A 26 -15.03 7.95 -0.12
C ILE A 26 -16.11 8.86 0.49
N ASP A 27 -16.61 8.48 1.67
CA ASP A 27 -17.51 9.30 2.48
C ASP A 27 -16.94 9.38 3.90
N ILE A 28 -16.32 10.52 4.24
CA ILE A 28 -15.72 10.79 5.56
C ILE A 28 -16.77 11.23 6.59
N GLY A 29 -17.89 11.79 6.14
CA GLY A 29 -19.00 12.22 7.01
C GLY A 29 -19.92 11.07 7.44
N ALA A 30 -19.78 9.90 6.82
CA ALA A 30 -20.46 8.68 7.21
C ALA A 30 -20.10 8.23 8.63
N GLU A 31 -21.02 7.51 9.28
CA GLU A 31 -20.75 6.82 10.53
C GLU A 31 -20.93 5.29 10.40
N PRO A 32 -19.83 4.51 10.32
CA PRO A 32 -18.43 4.96 10.27
C PRO A 32 -18.01 5.52 8.90
N PRO A 33 -16.90 6.29 8.82
CA PRO A 33 -16.29 6.70 7.57
C PRO A 33 -16.01 5.49 6.67
N ARG A 34 -16.23 5.62 5.36
CA ARG A 34 -16.19 4.46 4.46
C ARG A 34 -15.53 4.77 3.12
N ILE A 35 -14.77 3.80 2.64
CA ILE A 35 -14.25 3.75 1.27
C ILE A 35 -15.10 2.70 0.55
N LYS A 36 -16.03 3.13 -0.30
CA LYS A 36 -17.02 2.29 -0.98
C LYS A 36 -16.98 2.46 -2.51
N ASP A 37 -17.85 1.73 -3.19
CA ASP A 37 -18.01 1.74 -4.64
C ASP A 37 -18.33 3.16 -5.16
N PRO A 38 -17.54 3.71 -6.11
CA PRO A 38 -16.44 3.07 -6.82
C PRO A 38 -15.08 3.26 -6.14
N CYS A 39 -14.43 2.15 -5.77
CA CYS A 39 -13.01 2.11 -5.42
C CYS A 39 -12.23 1.32 -6.48
N ILE A 40 -11.26 1.98 -7.13
CA ILE A 40 -10.45 1.39 -8.20
C ILE A 40 -9.04 0.95 -7.75
N TYR A 41 -8.78 0.96 -6.44
CA TYR A 41 -7.46 0.62 -5.86
C TYR A 41 -6.31 1.43 -6.46
N CYS A 42 -6.49 2.76 -6.59
CA CYS A 42 -5.45 3.68 -7.09
C CYS A 42 -4.45 4.14 -6.02
N TRP A 43 -4.69 3.85 -4.74
CA TRP A 43 -3.81 4.18 -3.59
C TRP A 43 -3.63 5.68 -3.30
N CYS A 44 -4.39 6.56 -3.96
CA CYS A 44 -4.35 8.00 -3.69
C CYS A 44 -4.66 8.31 -2.22
N CYS A 45 -5.73 7.72 -1.68
CA CYS A 45 -6.15 7.92 -0.29
C CYS A 45 -5.09 7.49 0.74
N VAL A 46 -4.34 6.41 0.48
CA VAL A 46 -3.25 5.94 1.34
C VAL A 46 -2.09 6.92 1.30
N THR A 47 -1.74 7.41 0.11
CA THR A 47 -0.60 8.31 -0.10
C THR A 47 -0.83 9.70 0.49
N ILE A 48 -2.05 10.23 0.38
CA ILE A 48 -2.35 11.61 0.80
C ILE A 48 -2.71 11.73 2.28
N CYS A 49 -3.11 10.64 2.93
CA CYS A 49 -3.58 10.70 4.32
C CYS A 49 -2.42 11.09 5.26
N PRO A 50 -2.47 12.27 5.91
CA PRO A 50 -1.37 12.73 6.77
C PRO A 50 -1.26 11.96 8.09
N ARG A 51 -2.28 11.14 8.40
CA ARG A 51 -2.37 10.34 9.62
C ARG A 51 -2.22 8.83 9.37
N LEU A 52 -2.02 8.44 8.11
CA LEU A 52 -1.90 7.04 7.70
C LEU A 52 -3.09 6.18 8.16
N SER A 53 -4.28 6.77 8.19
CA SER A 53 -5.50 6.16 8.74
C SER A 53 -6.21 5.23 7.77
N VAL A 54 -5.76 5.12 6.52
CA VAL A 54 -6.32 4.17 5.55
C VAL A 54 -5.60 2.83 5.71
N GLU A 55 -6.33 1.79 6.10
CA GLU A 55 -5.77 0.48 6.41
C GLU A 55 -6.45 -0.63 5.59
N ALA A 56 -5.81 -1.80 5.54
CA ALA A 56 -6.36 -3.01 4.91
C ALA A 56 -5.69 -4.25 5.51
N ASP A 57 -6.36 -5.41 5.44
CA ASP A 57 -5.74 -6.67 5.85
C ASP A 57 -4.83 -7.23 4.75
N TRP A 58 -3.55 -6.91 4.84
CA TRP A 58 -2.52 -7.36 3.90
C TRP A 58 -1.93 -8.73 4.22
N ARG A 59 -2.25 -9.33 5.37
CA ARG A 59 -1.63 -10.59 5.83
C ARG A 59 -1.66 -11.70 4.76
N PRO A 60 -2.76 -11.92 4.01
CA PRO A 60 -2.79 -12.97 2.99
C PRO A 60 -1.81 -12.72 1.83
N LEU A 61 -1.64 -11.47 1.42
CA LEU A 61 -0.75 -11.09 0.32
C LEU A 61 0.72 -11.12 0.77
N VAL A 62 1.00 -10.62 1.97
CA VAL A 62 2.35 -10.56 2.53
C VAL A 62 2.89 -11.96 2.84
N ALA A 63 2.04 -12.91 3.20
CA ALA A 63 2.44 -14.31 3.41
C ALA A 63 3.12 -14.94 2.18
N MET A 64 2.82 -14.46 0.97
CA MET A 64 3.43 -14.94 -0.28
C MET A 64 4.70 -14.15 -0.68
N ALA A 65 5.00 -13.04 -0.01
CA ALA A 65 6.06 -12.11 -0.41
C ALA A 65 7.46 -12.76 -0.43
N PRO A 66 7.88 -13.57 0.56
CA PRO A 66 9.23 -14.16 0.55
C PRO A 66 9.47 -15.06 -0.67
N THR A 67 8.51 -15.95 -0.97
CA THR A 67 8.60 -16.87 -2.11
C THR A 67 8.60 -16.12 -3.44
N ASN A 68 7.72 -15.13 -3.59
CA ASN A 68 7.64 -14.31 -4.80
C ASN A 68 8.93 -13.50 -5.00
N TYR A 69 9.43 -12.89 -3.92
CA TYR A 69 10.66 -12.11 -3.95
C TYR A 69 11.87 -12.96 -4.35
N GLY A 70 12.04 -14.16 -3.77
CA GLY A 70 13.14 -15.06 -4.15
C GLY A 70 13.12 -15.38 -5.65
N ARG A 71 11.94 -15.64 -6.22
CA ARG A 71 11.79 -15.83 -7.68
C ARG A 71 12.17 -14.58 -8.47
N TYR A 72 11.69 -13.40 -8.08
CA TYR A 72 11.99 -12.15 -8.79
C TYR A 72 13.46 -11.79 -8.68
N LYS A 73 14.06 -11.91 -7.51
CA LYS A 73 15.48 -11.66 -7.27
C LYS A 73 16.34 -12.53 -8.18
N ASN A 74 16.04 -13.82 -8.30
CA ASN A 74 16.77 -14.71 -9.20
C ASN A 74 16.76 -14.24 -10.67
N GLU A 75 15.64 -13.74 -11.18
CA GLU A 75 15.58 -13.19 -12.54
C GLU A 75 16.25 -11.82 -12.65
N LEU A 76 16.07 -10.96 -11.64
CA LEU A 76 16.68 -9.63 -11.57
C LEU A 76 18.21 -9.69 -11.49
N ASP A 77 18.77 -10.65 -10.74
CA ASP A 77 20.21 -10.85 -10.63
C ASP A 77 20.83 -11.31 -11.96
N LYS A 78 20.13 -12.15 -12.75
CA LYS A 78 20.58 -12.55 -14.10
C LYS A 78 20.67 -11.36 -15.04
N VAL A 79 19.67 -10.47 -15.03
CA VAL A 79 19.65 -9.32 -15.94
C VAL A 79 20.52 -8.17 -15.42
N ALA A 80 20.72 -8.06 -14.11
CA ALA A 80 21.69 -7.17 -13.48
C ALA A 80 23.13 -7.53 -13.90
N ALA A 81 23.46 -8.84 -13.93
CA ALA A 81 24.76 -9.32 -14.38
C ALA A 81 25.05 -8.98 -15.86
N ARG A 82 24.01 -8.74 -16.68
CA ARG A 82 24.12 -8.29 -18.07
C ARG A 82 24.09 -6.76 -18.22
N GLY A 83 23.93 -6.01 -17.12
CA GLY A 83 23.84 -4.55 -17.13
C GLY A 83 22.48 -4.00 -17.58
N GLU A 84 21.45 -4.84 -17.73
CA GLU A 84 20.10 -4.44 -18.14
C GLU A 84 19.26 -3.89 -16.97
N PHE A 85 19.69 -4.19 -15.74
CA PHE A 85 19.03 -3.74 -14.51
C PHE A 85 20.06 -3.27 -13.49
N ARG A 86 19.68 -2.28 -12.69
CA ARG A 86 20.48 -1.78 -11.57
C ARG A 86 19.63 -1.74 -10.32
N TRP A 87 20.02 -2.55 -9.33
CA TRP A 87 19.50 -2.44 -7.97
C TRP A 87 19.76 -1.02 -7.42
N LEU A 88 18.71 -0.33 -6.97
CA LEU A 88 18.80 0.98 -6.31
C LEU A 88 18.87 0.88 -4.79
N MET A 89 18.73 -0.34 -4.26
CA MET A 89 18.84 -0.70 -2.86
C MET A 89 19.47 -2.09 -2.75
N ASP A 90 20.05 -2.41 -1.59
CA ASP A 90 20.58 -3.74 -1.35
C ASP A 90 19.42 -4.78 -1.30
N PRO A 91 19.38 -5.75 -2.24
CA PRO A 91 18.30 -6.73 -2.28
C PRO A 91 18.27 -7.65 -1.04
N GLU A 92 19.38 -7.81 -0.31
CA GLU A 92 19.41 -8.64 0.90
C GLU A 92 18.81 -7.94 2.13
N THR A 93 18.47 -6.65 2.03
CA THR A 93 17.98 -5.83 3.16
C THR A 93 16.45 -5.71 3.23
N ILE A 94 15.72 -6.44 2.40
CA ILE A 94 14.25 -6.35 2.36
C ILE A 94 13.64 -7.06 3.58
N VAL A 95 12.84 -6.32 4.34
CA VAL A 95 12.11 -6.81 5.51
C VAL A 95 10.70 -7.25 5.09
N PHE A 96 10.41 -8.56 5.18
CA PHE A 96 9.10 -9.12 4.82
C PHE A 96 8.08 -9.06 5.96
N ASP A 97 8.55 -9.01 7.21
CA ASP A 97 7.69 -9.05 8.39
C ASP A 97 7.00 -7.70 8.66
N ASP A 98 7.58 -6.61 8.17
CA ASP A 98 7.01 -5.27 8.24
C ASP A 98 7.17 -4.56 6.88
N PRO A 99 6.40 -4.95 5.85
CA PRO A 99 6.57 -4.42 4.50
C PRO A 99 6.16 -2.94 4.37
N LEU A 100 5.46 -2.39 5.36
CA LEU A 100 4.97 -1.02 5.38
C LEU A 100 5.76 -0.13 6.36
N TYR A 101 6.89 -0.60 6.91
CA TYR A 101 7.67 0.14 7.90
C TYR A 101 8.05 1.55 7.46
N LYS A 102 8.30 1.76 6.17
CA LYS A 102 8.66 3.08 5.61
C LYS A 102 7.47 4.03 5.47
N GLN A 103 6.26 3.52 5.58
CA GLN A 103 5.05 4.32 5.54
C GLN A 103 4.63 4.78 6.94
N ARG A 104 5.26 4.31 8.02
CA ARG A 104 4.88 4.59 9.43
C ARG A 104 5.91 5.46 10.15
#